data_AF-A0A1E3A6N9-F1
#
_entry.id   AF-A0A1E3A6N9-F1
#
_cell.length_a   1.000
_cell.length_b   1.000
_cell.length_c   1.000
_cell.angle_alpha   90.00
_cell.angle_beta   90.00
_cell.angle_gamma   90.00
#
_symmetry.space_group_name_H-M   'P 1'
#
loop_
_entity.id
_entity.type
_entity.pdbx_description
1 polymer ?
#
loop_
_entity_poly.entity_id
_entity_poly.type
_entity_poly.pdbx_seq_one_letter_code
_entity_poly.pdbx_strand_id
1 'polypeptide(L)'
;MLNYMKSEWYRQRNNRGLQNTILVCLGLIILMVAVLAFFGRRPGFAYANTYFAFNGIFTSMSGIFPLTLVFAGFMENNSRNRQSPLKNSVAFGIPRSSIYLGKFLVQLLICTLVYLILPAVLVCLSWLFLEHSNEGEWYYLAHALIGGYPLCVFMLSIGFCFIFNIGNSISGILPILFIVYILPYLFRFLGMKYPLFSEAAEWCPASMLGLSFDNAGIHFYWDTPIRMLRCYLSGLGGALIFLCAGIFWLKKREIR
;
A
#
# COMPACT_ATOMS: atom_id res chain seq x y z
N MET A 1 -19.33 -3.25 -17.45
CA MET A 1 -18.35 -3.07 -16.35
C MET A 1 -18.23 -1.61 -15.89
N LEU A 2 -18.06 -0.64 -16.80
CA LEU A 2 -17.89 0.78 -16.42
C LEU A 2 -19.01 1.34 -15.53
N ASN A 3 -20.28 1.01 -15.78
CA ASN A 3 -21.39 1.47 -14.94
C ASN A 3 -21.31 0.91 -13.51
N TYR A 4 -20.86 -0.34 -13.36
CA TYR A 4 -20.62 -0.93 -12.05
C TYR A 4 -19.45 -0.23 -11.33
N MET A 5 -18.36 0.06 -12.04
CA MET A 5 -17.24 0.81 -11.47
C MET A 5 -17.64 2.22 -11.02
N LYS A 6 -18.51 2.92 -11.77
CA LYS A 6 -19.05 4.23 -11.36
C LYS A 6 -19.87 4.12 -10.06
N SER A 7 -20.71 3.10 -9.94
CA SER A 7 -21.47 2.83 -8.71
C SER A 7 -20.56 2.52 -7.52
N GLU A 8 -19.55 1.68 -7.72
CA GLU A 8 -18.55 1.35 -6.69
C GLU A 8 -17.74 2.57 -6.27
N TRP A 9 -17.31 3.40 -7.23
CA TRP A 9 -16.64 4.66 -6.97
C TRP A 9 -17.49 5.59 -6.10
N TYR A 10 -18.77 5.74 -6.45
CA TYR A 10 -19.71 6.54 -5.64
C TYR A 10 -19.81 6.02 -4.21
N ARG A 11 -19.92 4.70 -4.02
CA ARG A 11 -20.00 4.08 -2.69
C ARG A 11 -18.74 4.33 -1.87
N GLN A 12 -17.56 4.21 -2.48
CA GLN A 12 -16.29 4.45 -1.78
C GLN A 12 -16.06 5.93 -1.49
N ARG A 13 -16.46 6.83 -2.39
CA ARG A 13 -16.39 8.27 -2.15
C ARG A 13 -17.20 8.67 -0.92
N ASN A 14 -18.37 8.05 -0.69
CA ASN A 14 -19.21 8.33 0.48
C ASN A 14 -18.88 7.47 1.71
N ASN A 15 -17.79 6.70 1.68
CA ASN A 15 -17.36 5.87 2.79
C ASN A 15 -16.69 6.73 3.88
N ARG A 16 -17.43 7.00 4.96
CA ARG A 16 -16.92 7.79 6.10
C ARG A 16 -15.66 7.19 6.72
N GLY A 17 -15.54 5.85 6.78
CA GLY A 17 -14.34 5.20 7.30
C GLY A 17 -13.11 5.53 6.48
N LEU A 18 -13.21 5.43 5.15
CA LEU A 18 -12.15 5.80 4.22
C LEU A 18 -11.84 7.31 4.26
N GLN A 19 -12.85 8.16 4.31
CA GLN A 19 -12.64 9.61 4.41
C GLN A 19 -11.90 9.98 5.70
N ASN A 20 -12.29 9.38 6.84
CA ASN A 20 -11.64 9.62 8.11
C ASN A 20 -10.19 9.14 8.11
N THR A 21 -9.86 7.99 7.49
CA THR A 21 -8.47 7.54 7.41
C THR A 21 -7.61 8.46 6.54
N ILE A 22 -8.13 8.93 5.41
CA ILE A 22 -7.42 9.92 4.57
C ILE A 22 -7.20 11.21 5.37
N LEU A 23 -8.22 11.70 6.07
CA LEU A 23 -8.13 12.91 6.89
C LEU A 23 -7.11 12.76 8.02
N VAL A 24 -7.08 11.62 8.71
CA VAL A 24 -6.06 11.32 9.74
C VAL A 24 -4.66 11.32 9.13
N CYS A 25 -4.45 10.68 7.98
CA CYS A 25 -3.14 10.68 7.30
C CYS A 25 -2.70 12.10 6.91
N LEU A 26 -3.60 12.89 6.32
CA LEU A 26 -3.34 14.29 5.99
C LEU A 26 -3.05 15.13 7.24
N GLY A 27 -3.83 14.94 8.31
CA GLY A 27 -3.64 15.61 9.58
C GLY A 27 -2.28 15.31 10.19
N LEU A 28 -1.82 14.05 10.12
CA LEU A 28 -0.48 13.66 10.58
C LEU A 28 0.64 14.32 9.75
N ILE A 29 0.48 14.41 8.43
CA ILE A 29 1.44 15.11 7.54
C ILE A 29 1.50 16.60 7.88
N ILE A 30 0.35 17.25 8.02
CA ILE A 30 0.26 18.67 8.38
C ILE A 30 0.87 18.90 9.77
N LEU A 31 0.56 18.05 10.74
CA LEU A 31 1.09 18.12 12.10
C LEU A 31 2.62 17.97 12.09
N MET A 32 3.15 16.99 11.34
CA MET A 32 4.59 16.78 11.21
C MET A 32 5.29 18.05 10.68
N VAL A 33 4.79 18.62 9.58
CA VAL A 33 5.35 19.85 9.00
C VAL A 33 5.23 21.03 9.96
N ALA A 34 4.07 21.20 10.61
CA ALA A 34 3.84 22.29 11.56
C ALA A 34 4.78 22.21 12.77
N VAL A 35 5.03 21.01 13.29
CA VAL A 35 6.00 20.77 14.38
C VAL A 35 7.41 21.14 13.92
N LEU A 36 7.85 20.68 12.75
CA LEU A 36 9.17 21.02 12.21
C LEU A 36 9.35 22.53 12.01
N ALA A 37 8.35 23.19 11.43
CA ALA A 37 8.36 24.64 11.24
C ALA A 37 8.34 25.42 12.57
N PHE A 38 7.64 24.91 13.59
CA PHE A 38 7.59 25.54 14.91
C PHE A 38 8.94 25.45 15.63
N PHE A 39 9.58 24.28 15.63
CA PHE A 39 10.90 24.08 16.25
C PHE A 39 12.04 24.70 15.44
N GLY A 40 11.89 24.84 14.13
CA GLY A 40 12.82 25.55 13.26
C GLY A 40 13.02 27.03 13.60
N ARG A 41 12.11 27.64 14.37
CA ARG A 41 12.28 29.02 14.88
C ARG A 41 13.34 29.13 15.98
N ARG A 42 13.81 28.01 16.56
CA ARG A 42 14.85 28.03 17.58
C ARG A 42 16.24 27.99 16.94
N PRO A 43 17.18 28.87 17.36
CA PRO A 43 18.55 28.83 16.86
C PRO A 43 19.20 27.48 17.21
N GLY A 44 19.77 26.79 16.21
CA GLY A 44 20.47 25.51 16.36
C GLY A 44 19.64 24.25 16.07
N PHE A 45 18.40 24.36 15.58
CA PHE A 45 17.60 23.19 15.20
C PHE A 45 17.89 22.75 13.75
N ALA A 46 18.68 21.68 13.59
CA ALA A 46 19.15 21.20 12.28
C ALA A 46 18.11 20.44 11.42
N TYR A 47 16.93 20.13 11.97
CA TYR A 47 15.94 19.25 11.32
C TYR A 47 14.79 20.00 10.64
N ALA A 48 14.78 21.34 10.65
CA ALA A 48 13.75 22.15 9.98
C ALA A 48 14.02 22.32 8.48
N ASN A 49 14.42 21.24 7.81
CA ASN A 49 14.72 21.21 6.40
C ASN A 49 13.82 20.23 5.63
N THR A 50 13.72 20.46 4.34
CA THR A 50 12.93 19.63 3.42
C THR A 50 13.46 18.18 3.35
N TYR A 51 14.78 17.98 3.45
CA TYR A 51 15.42 16.66 3.47
C TYR A 51 14.92 15.78 4.60
N PHE A 52 14.87 16.29 5.84
CA PHE A 52 14.40 15.53 6.99
C PHE A 52 12.92 15.17 6.86
N ALA A 53 12.10 16.09 6.35
CA ALA A 53 10.70 15.84 6.12
C ALA A 53 10.46 14.70 5.10
N PHE A 54 11.21 14.70 3.99
CA PHE A 54 11.09 13.65 2.97
C PHE A 54 11.74 12.34 3.41
N ASN A 55 12.82 12.41 4.20
CA ASN A 55 13.48 11.24 4.76
C ASN A 55 12.51 10.37 5.55
N GLY A 56 11.67 10.98 6.39
CA GLY A 56 10.64 10.24 7.13
C GLY A 56 9.75 9.39 6.23
N ILE A 57 9.40 9.85 5.02
CA ILE A 57 8.62 9.04 4.07
C ILE A 57 9.45 7.91 3.50
N PHE A 58 10.62 8.19 2.93
CA PHE A 58 11.36 7.16 2.19
C PHE A 58 12.04 6.12 3.09
N THR A 59 12.45 6.46 4.31
CA THR A 59 12.93 5.46 5.28
C THR A 59 11.80 4.67 5.95
N SER A 60 10.59 5.22 6.01
CA SER A 60 9.42 4.53 6.58
C SER A 60 8.58 3.81 5.52
N MET A 61 9.18 3.43 4.39
CA MET A 61 8.46 2.75 3.30
C MET A 61 7.84 1.41 3.76
N SER A 62 8.43 0.77 4.77
CA SER A 62 7.87 -0.39 5.46
C SER A 62 6.53 -0.09 6.18
N GLY A 63 6.30 1.15 6.62
CA GLY A 63 5.07 1.61 7.29
C GLY A 63 3.92 1.93 6.33
N ILE A 64 4.23 2.26 5.06
CA ILE A 64 3.21 2.50 4.02
C ILE A 64 2.46 1.20 3.67
N PHE A 65 3.09 0.04 3.85
CA PHE A 65 2.51 -1.25 3.50
C PHE A 65 1.37 -1.69 4.43
N PRO A 66 1.51 -1.69 5.76
CA PRO A 66 0.39 -1.85 6.68
C PRO A 66 -0.74 -0.85 6.39
N LEU A 67 -0.39 0.39 6.04
CA LEU A 67 -1.38 1.42 5.72
C LEU A 67 -2.23 1.02 4.51
N THR A 68 -1.65 0.45 3.46
CA THR A 68 -2.43 -0.07 2.31
C THR A 68 -3.44 -1.14 2.71
N LEU A 69 -3.11 -2.01 3.68
CA LEU A 69 -4.08 -2.98 4.22
C LEU A 69 -5.20 -2.32 5.01
N VAL A 70 -4.86 -1.28 5.79
CA VAL A 70 -5.86 -0.51 6.52
C VAL A 70 -6.87 0.10 5.54
N PHE A 71 -6.38 0.69 4.45
CA PHE A 71 -7.23 1.17 3.36
C PHE A 71 -8.10 0.05 2.76
N ALA A 72 -7.51 -1.08 2.37
CA ALA A 72 -8.26 -2.23 1.85
C ALA A 72 -9.35 -2.71 2.84
N GLY A 73 -9.00 -2.74 4.13
CA GLY A 73 -9.91 -3.09 5.22
C GLY A 73 -11.10 -2.14 5.33
N PHE A 74 -10.88 -0.83 5.35
CA PHE A 74 -11.98 0.15 5.44
C PHE A 74 -12.84 0.20 4.17
N MET A 75 -12.26 -0.05 3.01
CA MET A 75 -13.00 -0.14 1.74
C MET A 75 -13.96 -1.33 1.69
N GLU A 76 -13.61 -2.42 2.38
CA GLU A 76 -14.45 -3.62 2.48
C GLU A 76 -15.35 -3.63 3.73
N ASN A 77 -14.93 -3.04 4.85
CA ASN A 77 -15.68 -3.03 6.10
C ASN A 77 -17.00 -2.25 5.97
N ASN A 78 -17.08 -1.26 5.07
CA ASN A 78 -18.33 -0.53 4.80
C ASN A 78 -19.36 -1.36 4.01
N SER A 79 -19.00 -2.57 3.56
CA SER A 79 -19.95 -3.58 3.10
C SER A 79 -20.63 -4.34 4.25
N ARG A 80 -20.58 -3.82 5.50
CA ARG A 80 -21.01 -4.45 6.76
C ARG A 80 -22.41 -5.10 6.74
N ASN A 81 -23.33 -4.70 5.86
CA ASN A 81 -24.52 -5.49 5.51
C ASN A 81 -24.21 -6.45 4.34
N ARG A 82 -23.44 -7.46 4.71
CA ARG A 82 -22.47 -8.29 3.97
C ARG A 82 -22.93 -9.11 2.76
N GLN A 83 -24.16 -8.95 2.27
CA GLN A 83 -24.63 -9.80 1.17
C GLN A 83 -25.62 -9.13 0.22
N SER A 84 -26.34 -8.09 0.62
CA SER A 84 -27.39 -7.48 -0.20
C SER A 84 -26.87 -6.88 -1.53
N PRO A 85 -25.78 -6.10 -1.59
CA PRO A 85 -25.32 -5.53 -2.86
C PRO A 85 -24.67 -6.56 -3.80
N LEU A 86 -23.98 -7.58 -3.25
CA LEU A 86 -23.42 -8.67 -4.05
C LEU A 86 -24.54 -9.54 -4.62
N LYS A 87 -25.53 -9.89 -3.80
CA LYS A 87 -26.75 -10.63 -4.22
C LYS A 87 -27.53 -9.87 -5.27
N ASN A 88 -27.82 -8.58 -5.04
CA ASN A 88 -28.52 -7.76 -6.03
C ASN A 88 -27.75 -7.72 -7.34
N SER A 89 -26.44 -7.48 -7.32
CA SER A 89 -25.63 -7.42 -8.54
C SER A 89 -25.64 -8.74 -9.32
N VAL A 90 -25.60 -9.87 -8.62
CA VAL A 90 -25.70 -11.21 -9.24
C VAL A 90 -27.12 -11.48 -9.74
N ALA A 91 -28.15 -11.06 -9.00
CA ALA A 91 -29.56 -11.17 -9.42
C ALA A 91 -29.89 -10.31 -10.65
N PHE A 92 -29.22 -9.16 -10.81
CA PHE A 92 -29.26 -8.32 -12.01
C PHE A 92 -28.44 -8.90 -13.19
N GLY A 93 -27.91 -10.13 -13.08
CA GLY A 93 -27.22 -10.83 -14.16
C GLY A 93 -25.76 -10.41 -14.39
N ILE A 94 -25.14 -9.65 -13.47
CA ILE A 94 -23.73 -9.26 -13.62
C ILE A 94 -22.82 -10.46 -13.30
N PRO A 95 -21.88 -10.85 -14.18
CA PRO A 95 -21.02 -11.99 -13.94
C PRO A 95 -20.07 -11.73 -12.76
N ARG A 96 -19.85 -12.75 -11.92
CA ARG A 96 -19.06 -12.65 -10.68
C ARG A 96 -17.62 -12.15 -10.90
N SER A 97 -17.00 -12.54 -12.01
CA SER A 97 -15.67 -12.05 -12.41
C SER A 97 -15.67 -10.54 -12.65
N SER A 98 -16.76 -10.01 -13.23
CA SER A 98 -16.86 -8.57 -13.48
C SER A 98 -17.08 -7.76 -12.21
N ILE A 99 -17.80 -8.31 -11.24
CA ILE A 99 -17.99 -7.71 -9.92
C ILE A 99 -16.64 -7.62 -9.18
N TYR A 100 -15.89 -8.73 -9.18
CA TYR A 100 -14.59 -8.81 -8.49
C TYR A 100 -13.57 -7.84 -9.10
N LEU A 101 -13.37 -7.90 -10.43
CA LEU A 101 -12.44 -7.02 -11.13
C LEU A 101 -12.87 -5.55 -11.05
N GLY A 102 -14.17 -5.27 -11.20
CA GLY A 102 -14.68 -3.90 -11.10
C GLY A 102 -14.43 -3.27 -9.72
N LYS A 103 -14.59 -4.05 -8.65
CA LYS A 103 -14.27 -3.60 -7.28
C LYS A 103 -12.77 -3.36 -7.11
N PHE A 104 -11.95 -4.33 -7.51
CA PHE A 104 -10.51 -4.22 -7.40
C PHE A 104 -9.96 -3.01 -8.16
N LEU A 105 -10.41 -2.77 -9.39
CA LEU A 105 -9.96 -1.63 -10.20
C LEU A 105 -10.33 -0.28 -9.57
N VAL A 106 -11.52 -0.16 -8.98
CA VAL A 106 -11.94 1.05 -8.25
C VAL A 106 -11.07 1.24 -7.00
N GLN A 107 -10.77 0.17 -6.27
CA GLN A 107 -9.88 0.23 -5.11
C GLN A 107 -8.46 0.62 -5.49
N LEU A 108 -7.92 0.00 -6.54
CA LEU A 108 -6.63 0.34 -7.09
C LEU A 108 -6.58 1.82 -7.45
N LEU A 109 -7.57 2.34 -8.17
CA LEU A 109 -7.64 3.76 -8.54
C LEU A 109 -7.64 4.67 -7.30
N ILE A 110 -8.47 4.39 -6.29
CA ILE A 110 -8.51 5.20 -5.07
C ILE A 110 -7.16 5.16 -4.33
N CYS A 111 -6.59 3.97 -4.16
CA CYS A 111 -5.28 3.81 -3.52
C CYS A 111 -4.18 4.52 -4.31
N THR A 112 -4.20 4.49 -5.65
CA THR A 112 -3.24 5.23 -6.48
C THR A 112 -3.35 6.74 -6.28
N LEU A 113 -4.58 7.27 -6.20
CA LEU A 113 -4.78 8.70 -5.96
C LEU A 113 -4.30 9.10 -4.58
N VAL A 114 -4.60 8.32 -3.54
CA VAL A 114 -4.10 8.57 -2.18
C VAL A 114 -2.57 8.49 -2.13
N TYR A 115 -1.98 7.51 -2.82
CA TYR A 115 -0.52 7.34 -2.91
C TYR A 115 0.18 8.52 -3.60
N LEU A 116 -0.50 9.23 -4.50
CA LEU A 116 0.03 10.44 -5.15
C LEU A 116 -0.26 11.71 -4.35
N ILE A 117 -1.46 11.83 -3.79
CA ILE A 117 -1.91 13.05 -3.08
C ILE A 117 -1.16 13.22 -1.76
N LEU A 118 -0.95 12.16 -0.97
CA LEU A 118 -0.31 12.29 0.34
C LEU A 118 1.13 12.82 0.22
N PRO A 119 2.03 12.26 -0.62
CA PRO A 119 3.35 12.83 -0.83
C PRO A 119 3.30 14.21 -1.47
N ALA A 120 2.40 14.47 -2.42
CA ALA A 120 2.28 15.79 -3.04
C ALA A 120 1.92 16.89 -2.03
N VAL A 121 1.03 16.60 -1.08
CA VAL A 121 0.71 17.50 0.03
C VAL A 121 1.93 17.72 0.92
N LEU A 122 2.69 16.66 1.23
CA LEU A 122 3.94 16.83 1.99
C LEU A 122 4.92 17.74 1.24
N VAL A 123 5.17 17.51 -0.05
CA VAL A 123 6.10 18.34 -0.84
C VAL A 123 5.66 19.80 -0.85
N CYS A 124 4.38 20.04 -1.10
CA CYS A 124 3.82 21.40 -1.12
C CYS A 124 3.97 22.11 0.23
N LEU A 125 3.63 21.44 1.34
CA LEU A 125 3.74 22.02 2.67
C LEU A 125 5.21 22.21 3.10
N SER A 126 6.08 21.25 2.79
CA SER A 126 7.50 21.34 3.13
C SER A 126 8.17 22.50 2.39
N TRP A 127 7.90 22.69 1.11
CA TRP A 127 8.43 23.85 0.36
C TRP A 127 7.87 25.20 0.84
N LEU A 128 6.65 25.22 1.36
CA LEU A 128 6.06 26.48 1.83
C LEU A 128 6.55 26.89 3.22
N PHE A 129 6.87 25.92 4.09
CA PHE A 129 7.14 26.17 5.51
C PHE A 129 8.55 25.82 6.01
N LEU A 130 9.35 25.06 5.27
CA LEU A 130 10.69 24.60 5.69
C LEU A 130 11.79 25.21 4.82
N GLU A 131 13.02 25.20 5.36
CA GLU A 131 14.21 25.58 4.60
C GLU A 131 14.52 24.52 3.54
N HIS A 132 14.77 24.98 2.32
CA HIS A 132 15.08 24.10 1.20
C HIS A 132 16.52 23.62 1.32
N SER A 133 16.72 22.32 1.43
CA SER A 133 18.04 21.74 1.19
C SER A 133 18.19 21.37 -0.29
N ASN A 134 19.36 21.69 -0.86
CA ASN A 134 19.68 21.49 -2.28
C ASN A 134 20.08 20.04 -2.59
N GLU A 135 19.92 19.11 -1.64
CA GLU A 135 20.53 17.77 -1.66
C GLU A 135 19.75 16.71 -2.48
N GLY A 136 19.20 17.08 -3.64
CA GLY A 136 18.55 16.10 -4.54
C GLY A 136 17.35 15.36 -3.92
N GLU A 137 16.73 15.94 -2.89
CA GLU A 137 15.70 15.33 -2.06
C GLU A 137 14.49 14.82 -2.86
N TRP A 138 14.12 15.58 -3.89
CA TRP A 138 13.05 15.22 -4.83
C TRP A 138 13.36 13.93 -5.57
N TYR A 139 14.62 13.72 -5.98
CA TYR A 139 15.04 12.51 -6.67
C TYR A 139 14.85 11.29 -5.76
N TYR A 140 15.31 11.36 -4.51
CA TYR A 140 15.16 10.25 -3.56
C TYR A 140 13.69 9.94 -3.26
N LEU A 141 12.86 10.97 -3.07
CA LEU A 141 11.42 10.79 -2.84
C LEU A 141 10.73 10.15 -4.05
N ALA A 142 10.97 10.68 -5.26
CA ALA A 142 10.39 10.15 -6.48
C ALA A 142 10.86 8.71 -6.73
N HIS A 143 12.14 8.43 -6.55
CA HIS A 143 12.72 7.09 -6.72
C HIS A 143 12.13 6.09 -5.73
N ALA A 144 11.95 6.48 -4.47
CA ALA A 144 11.29 5.66 -3.46
C ALA A 144 9.82 5.36 -3.82
N LEU A 145 9.09 6.34 -4.33
CA LEU A 145 7.69 6.17 -4.75
C LEU A 145 7.57 5.23 -5.96
N ILE A 146 8.44 5.39 -6.95
CA ILE A 146 8.42 4.57 -8.16
C ILE A 146 8.79 3.10 -7.85
N GLY A 147 9.76 2.86 -6.97
CA GLY A 147 10.15 1.52 -6.54
C GLY A 147 9.13 0.85 -5.62
N GLY A 148 8.51 1.61 -4.72
CA GLY A 148 7.55 1.10 -3.74
C GLY A 148 6.14 0.83 -4.28
N TYR A 149 5.73 1.52 -5.35
CA TYR A 149 4.40 1.39 -5.94
C TYR A 149 3.98 -0.05 -6.33
N PRO A 150 4.75 -0.84 -7.11
CA PRO A 150 4.33 -2.19 -7.50
C PRO A 150 4.12 -3.12 -6.28
N LEU A 151 4.90 -2.93 -5.23
CA LEU A 151 4.78 -3.69 -3.99
C LEU A 151 3.53 -3.28 -3.19
N CYS A 152 3.12 -2.01 -3.24
CA CYS A 152 1.84 -1.56 -2.69
C CYS A 152 0.65 -2.19 -3.45
N VAL A 153 0.76 -2.36 -4.77
CA VAL A 153 -0.27 -3.04 -5.59
C VAL A 153 -0.39 -4.53 -5.21
N PHE A 154 0.73 -5.20 -4.94
CA PHE A 154 0.72 -6.56 -4.38
C PHE A 154 -0.05 -6.59 -3.05
N MET A 155 0.26 -5.66 -2.15
CA MET A 155 -0.34 -5.60 -0.82
C MET A 155 -1.85 -5.34 -0.87
N LEU A 156 -2.29 -4.48 -1.78
CA LEU A 156 -3.70 -4.25 -2.05
C LEU A 156 -4.37 -5.53 -2.58
N SER A 157 -3.72 -6.26 -3.48
CA SER A 157 -4.27 -7.46 -4.11
C SER A 157 -4.45 -8.62 -3.12
N ILE A 158 -3.46 -8.86 -2.25
CA ILE A 158 -3.56 -9.85 -1.18
C ILE A 158 -4.62 -9.43 -0.15
N GLY A 159 -4.64 -8.14 0.21
CA GLY A 159 -5.65 -7.54 1.10
C GLY A 159 -7.06 -7.75 0.58
N PHE A 160 -7.29 -7.39 -0.68
CA PHE A 160 -8.57 -7.57 -1.35
C PHE A 160 -8.96 -9.05 -1.43
N CYS A 161 -8.04 -9.95 -1.81
CA CYS A 161 -8.33 -11.38 -1.91
C CYS A 161 -8.87 -11.96 -0.59
N PHE A 162 -8.18 -11.76 0.54
CA PHE A 162 -8.58 -12.37 1.80
C PHE A 162 -9.73 -11.64 2.49
N ILE A 163 -9.69 -10.31 2.54
CA ILE A 163 -10.73 -9.53 3.26
C ILE A 163 -12.09 -9.66 2.55
N PHE A 164 -12.11 -9.61 1.21
CA PHE A 164 -13.34 -9.75 0.43
C PHE A 164 -13.93 -11.17 0.53
N ASN A 165 -13.10 -12.21 0.42
CA ASN A 165 -13.58 -13.59 0.37
C ASN A 165 -13.95 -14.16 1.74
N ILE A 166 -13.19 -13.85 2.79
CA ILE A 166 -13.46 -14.38 4.14
C ILE A 166 -14.59 -13.59 4.82
N GLY A 167 -14.81 -12.33 4.43
CA GLY A 167 -15.94 -11.51 4.88
C GLY A 167 -15.83 -10.99 6.32
N ASN A 168 -15.11 -11.68 7.21
CA ASN A 168 -14.80 -11.21 8.55
C ASN A 168 -13.43 -10.52 8.60
N SER A 169 -13.39 -9.28 9.09
CA SER A 169 -12.25 -8.36 8.97
C SER A 169 -11.00 -8.90 9.67
N ILE A 170 -11.13 -9.53 10.85
CA ILE A 170 -9.99 -10.05 11.61
C ILE A 170 -9.42 -11.32 10.97
N SER A 171 -10.28 -12.28 10.61
CA SER A 171 -9.84 -13.52 9.97
C SER A 171 -9.30 -13.33 8.57
N GLY A 172 -9.64 -12.22 7.90
CA GLY A 172 -9.01 -11.81 6.64
C GLY A 172 -7.60 -11.25 6.82
N ILE A 173 -7.32 -10.58 7.95
CA ILE A 173 -6.01 -9.96 8.22
C ILE A 173 -4.95 -10.98 8.62
N LEU A 174 -5.30 -11.99 9.41
CA LEU A 174 -4.36 -13.04 9.87
C LEU A 174 -3.56 -13.73 8.75
N PRO A 175 -4.17 -14.26 7.67
CA PRO A 175 -3.41 -14.88 6.58
C PRO A 175 -2.51 -13.87 5.85
N ILE A 176 -2.92 -12.61 5.77
CA ILE A 176 -2.09 -11.56 5.16
C ILE A 176 -0.84 -11.31 5.99
N LEU A 177 -0.99 -11.15 7.32
CA LEU A 177 0.14 -10.96 8.22
C LEU A 177 1.09 -12.17 8.18
N PHE A 178 0.54 -13.37 8.11
CA PHE A 178 1.33 -14.58 7.98
C PHE A 178 2.14 -14.59 6.67
N ILE A 179 1.51 -14.35 5.53
CA ILE A 179 2.17 -14.42 4.21
C ILE A 179 3.19 -13.29 4.04
N VAL A 180 2.88 -12.08 4.50
CA VAL A 180 3.72 -10.91 4.24
C VAL A 180 4.85 -10.79 5.25
N TYR A 181 4.59 -11.05 6.53
CA TYR A 181 5.59 -10.84 7.58
C TYR A 181 6.21 -12.15 8.07
N ILE A 182 5.41 -13.17 8.39
CA ILE A 182 5.95 -14.39 9.05
C ILE A 182 6.64 -15.32 8.05
N LEU A 183 6.02 -15.56 6.90
CA LEU A 183 6.49 -16.50 5.88
C LEU A 183 7.90 -16.17 5.35
N PRO A 184 8.26 -14.90 5.06
CA PRO A 184 9.60 -14.58 4.57
C PRO A 184 10.68 -14.82 5.64
N TYR A 185 10.39 -14.61 6.92
CA TYR A 185 11.32 -14.94 8.00
C TYR A 185 11.53 -16.45 8.12
N LEU A 186 10.46 -17.25 7.99
CA LEU A 186 10.57 -18.71 7.97
C LEU A 186 11.42 -19.20 6.79
N PHE A 187 11.22 -18.63 5.60
CA PHE A 187 12.01 -18.95 4.42
C PHE A 187 13.48 -18.54 4.57
N ARG A 188 13.77 -17.38 5.17
CA ARG A 188 15.16 -16.99 5.49
C ARG A 188 15.81 -17.96 6.49
N PHE A 189 15.07 -18.36 7.51
CA PHE A 189 15.57 -19.29 8.53
C PHE A 189 15.89 -20.67 7.92
N LEU A 190 14.98 -21.21 7.11
CA LEU A 190 15.21 -22.46 6.36
C LEU A 190 16.30 -22.31 5.29
N GLY A 191 16.41 -21.09 4.74
CA GLY A 191 17.41 -20.66 3.77
C GLY A 191 18.85 -20.82 4.25
N MET A 192 19.09 -20.75 5.57
CA MET A 192 20.42 -20.99 6.15
C MET A 192 20.93 -22.42 5.90
N LYS A 193 20.01 -23.39 5.74
CA LYS A 193 20.36 -24.79 5.47
C LYS A 193 20.14 -25.17 4.02
N TYR A 194 19.16 -24.56 3.35
CA TYR A 194 18.76 -24.93 1.99
C TYR A 194 18.63 -23.68 1.11
N PRO A 195 19.46 -23.53 0.06
CA PRO A 195 19.54 -22.30 -0.75
C PRO A 195 18.24 -21.98 -1.52
N LEU A 196 17.41 -22.99 -1.78
CA LEU A 196 16.12 -22.79 -2.45
C LEU A 196 15.18 -21.87 -1.65
N PHE A 197 15.20 -21.96 -0.31
CA PHE A 197 14.34 -21.13 0.53
C PHE A 197 14.87 -19.71 0.71
N SER A 198 16.20 -19.51 0.63
CA SER A 198 16.76 -18.15 0.66
C SER A 198 16.39 -17.39 -0.61
N GLU A 199 16.44 -18.05 -1.77
CA GLU A 199 16.01 -17.44 -3.03
C GLU A 199 14.51 -17.12 -3.01
N ALA A 200 13.66 -18.05 -2.54
CA ALA A 200 12.23 -17.78 -2.40
C ALA A 200 11.92 -16.60 -1.44
N ALA A 201 12.69 -16.43 -0.37
CA ALA A 201 12.52 -15.32 0.55
C ALA A 201 12.85 -13.95 -0.06
N GLU A 202 13.78 -13.89 -1.02
CA GLU A 202 14.13 -12.65 -1.73
C GLU A 202 12.98 -12.15 -2.61
N TRP A 203 12.10 -13.04 -3.07
CA TRP A 203 10.93 -12.67 -3.87
C TRP A 203 9.77 -12.09 -3.04
N CYS A 204 9.79 -12.24 -1.72
CA CYS A 204 8.75 -11.72 -0.85
C CYS A 204 8.85 -10.18 -0.70
N PRO A 205 7.73 -9.43 -0.76
CA PRO A 205 7.77 -7.97 -0.63
C PRO A 205 8.42 -7.45 0.65
N ALA A 206 8.30 -8.17 1.77
CA ALA A 206 8.93 -7.76 3.03
C ALA A 206 10.46 -7.76 3.00
N SER A 207 11.10 -8.62 2.19
CA SER A 207 12.56 -8.62 2.05
C SER A 207 13.05 -7.50 1.14
N MET A 208 12.25 -7.13 0.13
CA MET A 208 12.52 -6.01 -0.78
C MET A 208 12.35 -4.63 -0.12
N LEU A 209 11.70 -4.58 1.05
CA LEU A 209 11.54 -3.37 1.85
C LEU A 209 12.69 -3.10 2.82
N GLY A 210 13.69 -3.98 2.87
CA GLY A 210 14.86 -3.77 3.69
C GLY A 210 15.65 -2.54 3.21
N LEU A 211 15.82 -1.56 4.12
CA LEU A 211 16.75 -0.46 3.92
C LEU A 211 18.12 -0.88 4.43
N SER A 212 19.15 -0.65 3.61
CA SER A 212 20.54 -0.76 4.02
C SER A 212 21.10 0.63 4.28
N PHE A 213 21.65 0.81 5.48
CA PHE A 213 22.39 2.02 5.86
C PHE A 213 23.88 1.68 5.77
N ASP A 214 24.63 2.47 4.99
CA ASP A 214 26.09 2.42 4.97
C ASP A 214 26.65 3.82 5.25
N ASN A 215 27.97 3.94 5.45
CA ASN A 215 28.65 5.21 5.67
C ASN A 215 28.46 6.22 4.51
N ALA A 216 28.04 5.73 3.32
CA ALA A 216 27.75 6.52 2.13
C ALA A 216 26.29 7.05 2.04
N GLY A 217 25.41 6.65 2.98
CA GLY A 217 24.02 7.12 3.03
C GLY A 217 22.98 6.00 2.98
N ILE A 218 21.77 6.36 2.57
CA ILE A 218 20.59 5.48 2.54
C ILE A 218 20.52 4.83 1.16
N HIS A 219 20.59 3.50 1.12
CA HIS A 219 20.46 2.74 -0.11
C HIS A 219 19.12 1.99 -0.15
N PHE A 220 18.32 2.27 -1.17
CA PHE A 220 17.11 1.53 -1.42
C PHE A 220 17.44 0.19 -2.08
N TYR A 221 16.62 -0.82 -1.81
CA TYR A 221 16.75 -2.11 -2.49
C TYR A 221 16.71 -1.93 -4.02
N TRP A 222 15.89 -1.01 -4.52
CA TRP A 222 15.68 -0.73 -5.95
C TRP A 222 16.61 0.35 -6.53
N ASP A 223 17.74 0.67 -5.90
CA ASP A 223 18.73 1.59 -6.48
C ASP A 223 19.35 1.05 -7.78
N THR A 224 19.41 -0.28 -7.92
CA THR A 224 19.89 -0.91 -9.16
C THR A 224 18.73 -1.26 -10.09
N PRO A 225 18.87 -1.06 -11.42
CA PRO A 225 17.81 -1.39 -12.39
C PRO A 225 17.32 -2.83 -12.31
N ILE A 226 18.23 -3.77 -12.02
CA ILE A 226 17.88 -5.20 -11.87
C ILE A 226 17.01 -5.47 -10.64
N ARG A 227 17.29 -4.83 -9.51
CA ARG A 227 16.48 -4.98 -8.29
C ARG A 227 15.16 -4.23 -8.40
N MET A 228 15.16 -3.09 -9.07
CA MET A 228 13.93 -2.40 -9.44
C MET A 228 13.02 -3.30 -10.29
N LEU A 229 13.56 -3.95 -11.34
CA LEU A 229 12.80 -4.90 -12.15
C LEU A 229 12.22 -6.05 -11.30
N ARG A 230 12.98 -6.58 -10.34
CA ARG A 230 12.49 -7.60 -9.40
C ARG A 230 11.30 -7.10 -8.56
N CYS A 231 11.30 -5.86 -8.09
CA CYS A 231 10.16 -5.28 -7.38
C CYS A 231 8.90 -5.21 -8.26
N TYR A 232 9.06 -4.85 -9.53
CA TYR A 232 7.95 -4.84 -10.50
C TYR A 232 7.42 -6.24 -10.78
N LEU A 233 8.31 -7.21 -10.99
CA LEU A 233 7.93 -8.60 -11.23
C LEU A 233 7.23 -9.23 -10.02
N SER A 234 7.75 -9.03 -8.81
CA SER A 234 7.11 -9.51 -7.57
C SER A 234 5.78 -8.83 -7.33
N GLY A 235 5.74 -7.50 -7.50
CA GLY A 235 4.53 -6.69 -7.32
C GLY A 235 3.39 -7.09 -8.25
N LEU A 236 3.64 -7.04 -9.56
CA LEU A 236 2.64 -7.37 -10.58
C LEU A 236 2.33 -8.86 -10.63
N GLY A 237 3.35 -9.72 -10.54
CA GLY A 237 3.18 -11.17 -10.56
C GLY A 237 2.33 -11.64 -9.39
N GLY A 238 2.63 -11.18 -8.18
CA GLY A 238 1.82 -11.53 -7.02
C GLY A 238 0.43 -10.89 -7.03
N ALA A 239 0.28 -9.67 -7.56
CA ALA A 239 -1.05 -9.08 -7.78
C ALA A 239 -1.92 -9.97 -8.69
N LEU A 240 -1.38 -10.44 -9.82
CA LEU A 240 -2.08 -11.35 -10.72
C LEU A 240 -2.42 -12.69 -10.05
N ILE A 241 -1.49 -13.27 -9.29
CA ILE A 241 -1.72 -14.54 -8.56
C ILE A 241 -2.91 -14.38 -7.59
N PHE A 242 -2.91 -13.34 -6.76
CA PHE A 242 -3.98 -13.13 -5.77
C PHE A 242 -5.31 -12.73 -6.41
N LEU A 243 -5.30 -12.01 -7.54
CA LEU A 243 -6.51 -11.73 -8.30
C LEU A 243 -7.13 -13.00 -8.88
N CYS A 244 -6.32 -13.85 -9.52
CA CYS A 244 -6.77 -15.13 -10.06
C CYS A 244 -7.29 -16.06 -8.96
N ALA A 245 -6.56 -16.16 -7.84
CA ALA A 245 -6.98 -16.93 -6.67
C ALA A 245 -8.31 -16.41 -6.09
N GLY A 246 -8.46 -15.08 -5.98
CA GLY A 246 -9.68 -14.46 -5.47
C GLY A 246 -10.90 -14.68 -6.37
N ILE A 247 -10.73 -14.60 -7.70
CA ILE A 247 -11.79 -14.92 -8.66
C ILE A 247 -12.21 -16.40 -8.56
N PHE A 248 -11.22 -17.29 -8.47
CA PHE A 248 -11.47 -18.73 -8.34
C PHE A 248 -12.24 -19.05 -7.06
N TRP A 249 -11.87 -18.41 -5.94
CA TRP A 249 -12.57 -18.57 -4.67
C TRP A 249 -14.02 -18.06 -4.74
N LEU A 250 -14.24 -16.89 -5.33
CA LEU A 250 -15.58 -16.32 -5.50
C LEU A 250 -16.50 -17.19 -6.37
N LYS A 251 -15.94 -17.88 -7.39
CA LYS A 251 -16.71 -18.81 -8.22
C LYS A 251 -17.22 -20.01 -7.41
N LYS A 252 -16.39 -20.54 -6.50
CA LYS A 252 -16.73 -21.70 -5.65
C LYS A 252 -17.64 -21.36 -4.47
N ARG A 253 -17.73 -20.09 -4.08
CA ARG A 253 -18.52 -19.65 -2.93
C ARG A 253 -20.02 -19.67 -3.25
N GLU A 254 -20.80 -20.32 -2.37
CA GLU A 254 -22.25 -20.18 -2.35
C GLU A 254 -22.63 -18.77 -1.89
N ILE A 255 -23.35 -18.03 -2.73
CA ILE A 255 -23.92 -16.74 -2.37
C ILE A 255 -25.34 -17.04 -1.87
N ARG A 256 -25.46 -17.50 -0.62
CA ARG A 256 -26.75 -17.65 0.08
C ARG A 256 -27.26 -16.32 0.51
#